data_AF-A0A3D3CS54-F1
#
_entry.id   AF-A0A3D3CS54-F1
#
_cell.length_a   1.000
_cell.length_b   1.000
_cell.length_c   1.000
_cell.angle_alpha   90.00
_cell.angle_beta   90.00
_cell.angle_gamma   90.00
#
_symmetry.space_group_name_H-M   'P 1'
#
loop_
_entity.id
_entity.type
_entity.pdbx_description
1 polymer ?
#
loop_
_entity_poly.entity_id
_entity_poly.type
_entity_poly.pdbx_seq_one_letter_code
_entity_poly.pdbx_strand_id
1 'polypeptide(L)' 'KTLPPAYRMVSNLYDFEGMKHREIAALLNITEGTSKSNLSDARSILRKHLTPELKMAR' A
#
# COMPACT_ATOMS: atom_id res chain seq x y z
N LYS A 1 4.15 -12.97 6.79
CA LYS A 1 4.69 -12.32 5.57
C LYS A 1 4.60 -10.82 5.77
N THR A 2 5.68 -10.07 5.54
CA THR A 2 5.70 -8.61 5.65
C THR A 2 5.35 -7.99 4.30
N LEU A 3 4.85 -6.74 4.28
CA LEU A 3 4.65 -6.02 3.02
C LEU A 3 6.02 -5.85 2.33
N PRO A 4 6.12 -6.17 1.02
CA PRO A 4 7.29 -5.83 0.22
C PRO A 4 7.66 -4.35 0.36
N PRO A 5 8.95 -3.99 0.34
CA PRO A 5 9.39 -2.61 0.58
C PRO A 5 8.70 -1.57 -0.31
N ALA A 6 8.53 -1.87 -1.61
CA ALA A 6 7.87 -0.97 -2.56
C ALA A 6 6.40 -0.71 -2.20
N TYR A 7 5.68 -1.75 -1.74
CA TYR A 7 4.27 -1.65 -1.40
C TYR A 7 4.08 -0.85 -0.11
N ARG A 8 4.95 -1.10 0.87
CA ARG A 8 5.00 -0.35 2.13
C ARG A 8 5.31 1.13 1.90
N MET A 9 6.32 1.42 1.06
CA MET A 9 6.71 2.80 0.77
C MET A 9 5.54 3.57 0.14
N VAL A 10 4.93 3.01 -0.91
CA VAL A 10 3.79 3.66 -1.57
C VAL A 10 2.58 3.78 -0.65
N SER A 11 2.25 2.75 0.14
CA SER A 11 1.13 2.85 1.09
C SER A 11 1.37 3.92 2.13
N ASN A 12 2.59 4.05 2.65
CA ASN A 12 2.88 5.06 3.67
C ASN A 12 2.78 6.47 3.12
N LEU A 13 3.39 6.73 1.96
CA LEU A 13 3.34 8.05 1.32
C LEU A 13 1.89 8.44 0.94
N TYR A 14 1.06 7.47 0.55
CA TYR A 14 -0.33 7.76 0.20
C TYR A 14 -1.25 7.91 1.43
N ASP A 15 -1.23 6.92 2.33
CA ASP A 15 -2.19 6.83 3.44
C ASP A 15 -1.81 7.72 4.64
N PHE A 16 -0.51 7.93 4.90
CA PHE A 16 -0.03 8.73 6.04
C PHE A 16 0.46 10.12 5.65
N GLU A 17 1.20 10.24 4.54
CA GLU A 17 1.70 11.54 4.07
C GLU A 17 0.71 12.27 3.13
N GLY A 18 -0.38 11.61 2.72
CA GLY A 18 -1.44 12.21 1.90
C GLY A 18 -1.04 12.50 0.45
N MET A 19 0.09 11.99 -0.02
CA MET A 19 0.59 12.25 -1.38
C MET A 19 -0.29 11.58 -2.44
N LYS A 20 -0.48 12.26 -3.57
CA LYS A 20 -1.15 11.70 -4.75
C LYS A 20 -0.22 10.76 -5.51
N HIS A 21 -0.79 9.79 -6.23
CA HIS A 21 -0.02 8.82 -7.02
C HIS A 21 0.95 9.47 -8.02
N ARG A 22 0.59 10.62 -8.59
CA ARG A 22 1.47 11.38 -9.50
C ARG A 22 2.72 11.91 -8.78
N GLU A 23 2.58 12.38 -7.55
CA GLU A 23 3.69 12.90 -6.74
C GLU A 23 4.60 11.77 -6.28
N ILE A 24 4.00 10.65 -5.84
CA ILE A 24 4.73 9.43 -5.47
C ILE A 24 5.50 8.85 -6.65
N ALA A 25 4.87 8.83 -7.84
CA ALA A 25 5.49 8.37 -9.07
C ALA A 25 6.74 9.17 -9.43
N ALA A 26 6.65 10.50 -9.36
CA ALA A 26 7.80 11.38 -9.56
C ALA A 26 8.89 11.18 -8.49
N LEU A 27 8.51 11.09 -7.21
CA LEU A 27 9.45 10.93 -6.10
C LEU A 27 10.24 9.62 -6.18
N LEU A 28 9.57 8.51 -6.52
CA LEU A 28 10.17 7.18 -6.53
C LEU A 28 10.68 6.74 -7.91
N ASN A 29 10.58 7.61 -8.92
CA ASN A 29 10.90 7.31 -10.31
C ASN A 29 10.20 6.03 -10.84
N ILE A 30 8.89 5.95 -10.61
CA ILE A 30 8.01 4.87 -11.10
C ILE A 30 6.85 5.46 -11.89
N THR A 31 6.05 4.63 -12.56
CA THR A 31 4.82 5.11 -13.20
C THR A 31 3.71 5.33 -12.18
N GLU A 32 2.76 6.23 -12.48
CA GLU A 32 1.56 6.39 -11.66
C GLU A 32 0.76 5.08 -11.55
N GLY A 33 0.74 4.27 -12.63
CA GLY A 33 0.16 2.93 -12.63
C GLY A 33 0.82 1.99 -11.64
N THR A 34 2.15 2.00 -11.55
CA THR A 34 2.92 1.25 -10.55
C THR A 34 2.59 1.69 -9.13
N SER A 35 2.42 2.99 -8.89
CA SER A 35 1.99 3.51 -7.59
C SER A 35 0.60 2.97 -7.21
N LYS A 36 -0.36 3.01 -8.15
CA LYS A 36 -1.71 2.46 -7.94
C LYS A 36 -1.70 0.95 -7.66
N SER A 37 -0.94 0.17 -8.43
CA SER A 37 -0.85 -1.29 -8.23
C SER A 37 -0.17 -1.64 -6.90
N ASN A 38 0.90 -0.93 -6.52
CA ASN A 38 1.57 -1.13 -5.23
C ASN A 38 0.63 -0.88 -4.05
N LEU A 39 -0.19 0.19 -4.10
CA LEU A 39 -1.18 0.46 -3.07
C LEU A 39 -2.26 -0.63 -3.00
N SER A 40 -2.76 -1.08 -4.16
CA SER A 40 -3.75 -2.16 -4.23
C SER A 40 -3.24 -3.46 -3.60
N ASP A 41 -2.02 -3.85 -3.95
CA ASP A 41 -1.37 -5.06 -3.44
C ASP A 41 -1.07 -4.94 -1.93
N ALA A 42 -0.58 -3.78 -1.48
CA ALA A 42 -0.39 -3.49 -0.06
C ALA A 42 -1.67 -3.74 0.73
N ARG A 43 -2.79 -3.16 0.28
CA ARG A 43 -4.10 -3.31 0.93
C ARG A 43 -4.63 -4.74 0.85
N SER A 44 -4.37 -5.47 -0.23
CA SER A 44 -4.74 -6.89 -0.39
C SER A 44 -4.02 -7.76 0.65
N ILE A 45 -2.72 -7.54 0.83
CA ILE A 45 -1.91 -8.24 1.84
C ILE A 45 -2.41 -7.90 3.25
N LEU A 46 -2.61 -6.61 3.56
CA LEU A 46 -3.09 -6.17 4.87
C LEU A 46 -4.46 -6.76 5.20
N ARG A 47 -5.42 -6.75 4.27
CA ARG A 47 -6.74 -7.37 4.47
C ARG A 47 -6.62 -8.85 4.80
N LYS A 48 -5.78 -9.61 4.08
CA LYS A 48 -5.56 -11.04 4.36
C LYS A 48 -5.00 -11.27 5.77
N HIS A 49 -4.21 -10.34 6.29
CA HIS A 49 -3.65 -10.37 7.65
C HIS A 49 -4.52 -9.76 8.74
N LEU A 50 -5.67 -9.17 8.41
CA LEU A 50 -6.62 -8.64 9.39
C LEU A 50 -7.92 -9.46 9.42
N THR A 51 -8.26 -10.11 8.31
CA THR A 51 -9.50 -10.90 8.20
C THR A 51 -9.58 -12.07 9.20
N PRO A 52 -8.52 -12.83 9.50
CA PRO A 52 -8.57 -13.83 10.57
C PRO A 52 -8.87 -13.22 11.95
N GLU A 53 -8.19 -12.13 12.30
CA GLU A 53 -8.25 -11.46 13.59
C GLU A 53 -9.62 -10.80 13.80
N LEU A 54 -10.17 -10.15 12.77
CA LEU A 54 -11.50 -9.55 12.80
C LEU A 54 -12.63 -10.60 12.90
N LYS A 55 -12.42 -11.83 12.45
CA LYS A 55 -13.38 -12.93 12.61
C LYS A 55 -13.34 -13.54 14.01
N MET A 56 -12.18 -13.53 14.67
CA MET A 56 -12.01 -14.02 16.04
C MET A 56 -12.49 -13.01 17.09
N ALA A 57 -12.50 -11.72 16.75
CA ALA A 57 -12.99 -10.63 17.60
C ALA A 57 -14.52 -10.43 17.53
N ARG A 58 -15.24 -11.26 16.75
CA ARG A 58 -16.71 -11.28 16.65
C ARG A 58 -17.27 -12.50 17.38
#